data_AF-A0A7N2LFA4-F1
#
_entry.id   AF-A0A7N2LFA4-F1
#
_cell.length_a   1.000
_cell.length_b   1.000
_cell.length_c   1.000
_cell.angle_alpha   90.00
_cell.angle_beta   90.00
_cell.angle_gamma   90.00
#
_symmetry.space_group_name_H-M   'P 1'
#
loop_
_entity.id
_entity.type
_entity.pdbx_description
1 polymer ?
#
loop_
_entity_poly.entity_id
_entity_poly.type
_entity_poly.pdbx_seq_one_letter_code
_entity_poly.pdbx_strand_id
1 'polypeptide(L)' 'MFPFFGDINAVIGAFGCIPLDFVLPMVFYNVTFKPSKHGLMFWANTLIATIFSAFGVLGAISSIRQIGLDAKTYHLFANL' A
#
# COMPACT_ATOMS: atom_id res chain seq x y z
N MET A 1 -21.53 10.04 4.06
CA MET A 1 -20.17 9.93 3.51
C MET A 1 -20.28 9.47 2.07
N PHE A 2 -19.36 9.88 1.20
CA PHE A 2 -19.30 9.35 -0.16
C PHE A 2 -19.20 7.82 -0.10
N PRO A 3 -20.05 7.06 -0.81
CA PRO A 3 -20.01 5.60 -0.75
C PRO A 3 -18.63 5.12 -1.18
N PHE A 4 -18.12 4.07 -0.54
CA PHE A 4 -16.78 3.50 -0.80
C PHE A 4 -15.59 4.43 -0.53
N PHE A 5 -15.79 5.62 0.06
CA PHE A 5 -14.69 6.57 0.26
C PHE A 5 -13.52 5.98 1.06
N GLY A 6 -13.83 5.23 2.12
CA GLY A 6 -12.82 4.56 2.94
C GLY A 6 -12.02 3.54 2.13
N ASP A 7 -12.70 2.69 1.37
CA ASP A 7 -12.04 1.63 0.61
C ASP A 7 -11.25 2.16 -0.57
N ILE A 8 -11.77 3.19 -1.25
CA ILE A 8 -11.05 3.88 -2.34
C ILE A 8 -9.77 4.52 -1.79
N ASN A 9 -9.87 5.22 -0.66
CA ASN A 9 -8.70 5.82 -0.02
C ASN A 9 -7.70 4.74 0.43
N ALA A 10 -8.19 3.59 0.90
CA ALA A 10 -7.34 2.47 1.27
C ALA A 10 -6.61 1.86 0.05
N VAL A 11 -7.27 1.71 -1.11
CA VAL A 11 -6.61 1.31 -2.36
C VAL A 11 -5.52 2.32 -2.76
N ILE A 12 -5.84 3.61 -2.74
CA ILE A 12 -4.90 4.68 -3.08
C ILE A 12 -3.69 4.67 -2.12
N GLY A 13 -3.94 4.50 -0.82
CA GLY A 13 -2.88 4.41 0.17
C GLY A 13 -1.99 3.18 -0.04
N ALA A 14 -2.59 2.02 -0.30
CA ALA A 14 -1.87 0.76 -0.47
C ALA A 14 -1.02 0.73 -1.74
N PHE A 15 -1.53 1.29 -2.85
CA PHE A 15 -0.83 1.28 -4.14
C PHE A 15 0.05 2.53 -4.36
N GLY A 16 -0.36 3.68 -3.86
CA GLY A 16 0.33 4.96 -4.05
C GLY A 16 1.25 5.30 -2.89
N CYS A 17 0.69 5.55 -1.71
CA CYS A 17 1.46 6.07 -0.57
C CYS A 17 2.48 5.06 -0.05
N ILE A 18 2.11 3.78 0.11
CA ILE A 18 3.02 2.78 0.67
C ILE A 18 4.30 2.62 -0.19
N PRO A 19 4.20 2.40 -1.52
CA PRO A 19 5.39 2.33 -2.36
C PRO A 19 6.18 3.64 -2.38
N LEU A 20 5.48 4.78 -2.49
CA LEU A 20 6.12 6.08 -2.63
C LEU A 20 6.89 6.52 -1.38
N ASP A 21 6.34 6.26 -0.19
CA ASP A 21 6.90 6.76 1.08
C ASP A 21 7.82 5.75 1.76
N PHE A 22 7.55 4.45 1.65
CA PHE A 22 8.28 3.43 2.43
C PHE A 22 9.17 2.52 1.59
N VAL A 23 8.82 2.26 0.32
CA VAL A 23 9.58 1.34 -0.53
C VAL A 23 10.62 2.09 -1.35
N LEU A 24 10.20 3.08 -2.14
CA LEU A 24 11.07 3.80 -3.05
C LEU A 24 12.23 4.50 -2.35
N PRO A 25 12.07 5.20 -1.21
CA PRO A 25 13.20 5.87 -0.56
C PRO A 25 14.27 4.88 -0.09
N MET A 26 13.85 3.70 0.41
CA MET A 26 14.76 2.66 0.87
C MET A 26 15.54 2.02 -0.28
N VAL A 27 14.86 1.75 -1.40
CA VAL A 27 15.49 1.23 -2.61
C VAL A 27 16.44 2.26 -3.21
N PHE A 28 16.00 3.51 -3.37
CA PHE A 28 16.81 4.58 -3.92
C PHE A 28 18.04 4.89 -3.06
N TYR A 29 17.90 4.85 -1.74
CA TYR A 29 19.05 4.99 -0.83
C TYR A 29 20.08 3.89 -1.10
N ASN A 30 19.65 2.62 -1.14
CA ASN A 30 20.55 1.49 -1.36
C ASN A 30 21.23 1.55 -2.74
N VAL A 31 20.52 2.00 -3.78
CA VAL A 31 21.07 2.14 -5.15
C VAL A 31 22.05 3.30 -5.26
N THR A 32 21.72 4.45 -4.64
CA THR A 32 22.50 5.69 -4.77
C THR A 32 23.77 5.65 -3.93
N PHE A 33 23.64 5.31 -2.64
CA PHE A 33 24.76 5.38 -1.70
C PHE A 33 25.55 4.07 -1.60
N LYS A 34 24.98 2.96 -2.12
CA LYS A 34 25.61 1.63 -2.15
C LYS A 34 26.27 1.26 -0.80
N PRO A 35 25.53 1.29 0.32
CA PRO A 35 26.08 0.93 1.62
C PRO A 35 26.63 -0.49 1.59
N SER A 36 27.60 -0.79 2.45
CA SER A 36 28.18 -2.14 2.56
C SER A 36 27.08 -3.19 2.74
N LYS A 37 27.17 -4.30 2.00
CA LYS A 37 26.18 -5.40 2.04
C LYS A 37 26.09 -6.09 3.42
N HIS A 38 27.11 -5.93 4.25
CA HIS A 38 27.13 -6.40 5.64
C HIS A 38 26.77 -5.30 6.64
N GLY A 39 26.51 -4.07 6.17
CA GLY A 39 26.16 -2.93 7.00
C GLY A 39 24.71 -2.98 7.44
N LEU A 40 24.46 -2.53 8.67
CA LEU A 40 23.13 -2.45 9.28
C LEU A 40 22.13 -1.65 8.42
N MET A 41 22.59 -0.55 7.81
CA MET A 41 21.75 0.31 6.95
C MET A 41 21.22 -0.41 5.71
N PHE A 42 22.04 -1.24 5.05
CA PHE A 42 21.61 -1.98 3.87
C PHE A 42 20.47 -2.96 4.21
N TRP A 43 20.63 -3.71 5.30
CA TRP A 43 19.63 -4.66 5.78
C TRP A 43 18.37 -3.99 6.30
N ALA A 44 18.49 -2.89 7.06
CA ALA A 44 17.34 -2.13 7.54
C ALA A 44 16.48 -1.61 6.38
N ASN A 45 17.11 -0.96 5.39
CA ASN A 45 16.41 -0.47 4.20
C ASN A 45 15.77 -1.61 3.40
N THR A 46 16.49 -2.72 3.24
CA THR A 46 15.97 -3.91 2.51
C THR A 46 14.77 -4.53 3.24
N LEU A 47 14.82 -4.62 4.57
CA LEU A 47 13.74 -5.15 5.39
C LEU A 47 12.50 -4.26 5.30
N ILE A 48 12.66 -2.94 5.45
CA ILE A 48 11.56 -1.97 5.32
C ILE A 48 10.93 -2.09 3.93
N ALA A 49 11.74 -2.05 2.86
CA ALA A 49 11.25 -2.18 1.50
C ALA A 49 10.46 -3.49 1.28
N THR A 50 10.94 -4.60 1.82
CA THR A 50 10.31 -5.92 1.67
C THR A 50 8.98 -6.00 2.42
N ILE A 51 8.94 -5.59 3.70
CA ILE A 51 7.73 -5.66 4.53
C ILE A 51 6.64 -4.73 3.98
N PHE A 52 6.98 -3.48 3.66
CA PHE A 52 6.01 -2.53 3.15
C PHE A 52 5.54 -2.88 1.74
N SER A 53 6.36 -3.52 0.90
CA SER A 53 5.90 -4.08 -0.37
C SER A 53 4.83 -5.15 -0.16
N ALA A 54 5.05 -6.07 0.79
CA ALA A 54 4.05 -7.09 1.14
C ALA A 54 2.75 -6.45 1.67
N PHE A 55 2.87 -5.44 2.54
CA PHE A 55 1.71 -4.69 3.05
C PHE A 55 0.97 -3.92 1.96
N GLY A 56 1.67 -3.32 0.99
CA GLY A 56 1.04 -2.66 -0.16
C GLY A 56 0.21 -3.63 -0.99
N VAL A 57 0.74 -4.82 -1.29
CA VAL A 57 0.01 -5.87 -2.03
C VAL A 57 -1.20 -6.38 -1.24
N LEU A 58 -1.00 -6.73 0.03
CA LEU A 58 -2.08 -7.22 0.89
C LEU A 58 -3.17 -6.17 1.12
N GLY A 59 -2.77 -4.90 1.28
CA GLY A 59 -3.66 -3.76 1.41
C GLY A 59 -4.49 -3.54 0.14
N ALA A 60 -3.86 -3.58 -1.03
CA ALA A 60 -4.57 -3.44 -2.30
C ALA A 60 -5.60 -4.57 -2.50
N ILE A 61 -5.22 -5.82 -2.23
CA ILE A 61 -6.12 -6.98 -2.34
C ILE A 61 -7.29 -6.84 -1.35
N SER A 62 -7.01 -6.47 -0.09
CA SER A 62 -8.05 -6.37 0.94
C SER A 62 -9.04 -5.26 0.64
N SER A 63 -8.57 -4.08 0.20
CA SER A 63 -9.44 -2.95 -0.14
C SER A 63 -10.27 -3.22 -1.39
N ILE A 64 -9.71 -3.82 -2.44
CA ILE A 64 -10.49 -4.21 -3.63
C ILE A 64 -11.57 -5.24 -3.26
N ARG A 65 -11.23 -6.23 -2.43
CA ARG A 65 -12.20 -7.19 -1.91
C ARG A 65 -13.30 -6.50 -1.11
N GLN A 66 -12.95 -5.51 -0.29
CA GLN A 66 -13.92 -4.77 0.52
C GLN A 66 -14.89 -3.97 -0.36
N ILE A 67 -14.40 -3.26 -1.38
CA ILE A 67 -15.24 -2.59 -2.39
C ILE A 67 -16.23 -3.57 -3.01
N GLY A 68 -15.76 -4.76 -3.40
CA GLY A 68 -16.60 -5.79 -4.00
C GLY A 68 -17.67 -6.36 -3.07
N LEU A 69 -17.45 -6.36 -1.76
CA LEU A 69 -18.44 -6.76 -0.76
C LEU A 69 -19.46 -5.64 -0.52
N ASP A 70 -18.98 -4.42 -0.34
CA ASP A 70 -19.82 -3.27 -0.05
C ASP A 70 -20.72 -2.92 -1.25
N ALA A 71 -20.25 -3.19 -2.47
CA ALA A 71 -21.01 -3.01 -3.70
C ALA A 71 -22.25 -3.92 -3.77
N LYS A 72 -22.24 -5.08 -3.10
CA LYS A 72 -23.40 -6.00 -3.07
C LYS A 72 -24.53 -5.50 -2.19
N THR A 73 -24.20 -4.73 -1.17
CA THR A 73 -25.16 -4.12 -0.23
C THR A 73 -25.52 -2.70 -0.60
N TYR A 74 -24.86 -2.12 -1.60
CA TYR A 74 -25.07 -0.76 -2.03
C TYR A 74 -26.28 -0.64 -2.96
N HIS A 75 -27.24 0.18 -2.57
CA HIS A 75 -28.38 0.55 -3.40
C HIS A 75 -28.23 2.00 -3.86
N LEU A 76 -28.02 2.21 -5.17
CA LEU A 76 -27.91 3.55 -5.77
C LEU A 76 -29.16 4.40 -5.52
N PHE A 77 -30.33 3.73 -5.45
CA PHE A 77 -31.59 4.32 -5.04
C PHE A 77 -32.19 3.46 -3.93
N ALA A 78 -31.88 3.79 -2.67
CA ALA A 78 -32.39 3.04 -1.52
C ALA A 78 -33.90 3.21 -1.26
N ASN A 79 -34.58 4.10 -2.01
CA ASN A 79 -35.99 4.49 -1.82
C ASN A 79 -36.83 4.45 -3.11
N LEU A 80 -36.47 3.62 -4.09
CA LEU A 80 -37.29 3.32 -5.27
C LEU A 80 -37.61 1.84 -5.33
#